data_AF-A0A5C4M1Y8-F1
#
_entry.id   AF-A0A5C4M1Y8-F1
#
_cell.length_a   1.000
_cell.length_b   1.000
_cell.length_c   1.000
_cell.angle_alpha   90.00
_cell.angle_beta   90.00
_cell.angle_gamma   90.00
#
_symmetry.space_group_name_H-M   'P 1'
#
loop_
_entity.id
_entity.type
_entity.pdbx_description
1 polymer ?
#
loop_
_entity_poly.entity_id
_entity_poly.type
_entity_poly.pdbx_seq_one_letter_code
_entity_poly.pdbx_strand_id
1 'polypeptide(L)'
;MTDIARVASPEAYPRSPKRSPYAVGGSGACRACPSCITGFAVCTVRAHLLRDLRSISDADPDGQVWATAMATTLTDANRAAHTARERDADRLDEATLKQIRNHYLGARARGRDDNQDEDTALADKARTLIARFRRFENMILRFATDLSVPFTNNAAERACRPVKIQQRTSGGCWRTLQGLTDFAIVQSYLDTTTK
;
A
#
# COMPACT_ATOMS: atom_id res chain seq x y z
N MET A 1 34.82 57.53 -7.86
CA MET A 1 33.80 57.88 -6.84
C MET A 1 32.62 58.48 -7.58
N THR A 2 31.80 57.63 -8.19
CA THR A 2 30.52 57.10 -7.66
C THR A 2 29.41 58.14 -7.78
N ASP A 3 28.53 57.98 -8.78
CA ASP A 3 27.09 57.99 -8.50
C ASP A 3 26.30 57.36 -9.65
N ILE A 4 25.70 56.20 -9.37
CA ILE A 4 24.70 55.52 -10.20
C ILE A 4 23.42 55.59 -9.37
N ALA A 5 22.48 56.43 -9.77
CA ALA A 5 21.17 56.54 -9.12
C ALA A 5 20.05 56.74 -10.15
N ARG A 6 19.54 55.64 -10.70
CA ARG A 6 18.10 55.44 -10.97
C ARG A 6 17.90 54.04 -11.54
N VAL A 7 17.08 53.23 -10.89
CA VAL A 7 15.91 52.55 -11.46
C VAL A 7 15.33 51.57 -10.42
N ALA A 8 14.01 51.70 -10.24
CA ALA A 8 13.04 50.73 -9.75
C ALA A 8 13.07 50.26 -8.28
N SER A 9 12.07 50.73 -7.53
CA SER A 9 11.44 50.02 -6.41
C SER A 9 10.98 48.62 -6.83
N PRO A 10 11.17 47.57 -6.00
CA PRO A 10 10.42 46.34 -6.13
C PRO A 10 9.15 46.40 -5.25
N GLU A 11 8.04 46.27 -5.96
CA GLU A 11 6.67 46.10 -5.49
C GLU A 11 6.56 44.95 -4.46
N ALA A 12 5.77 45.20 -3.42
CA ALA A 12 5.55 44.33 -2.29
C ALA A 12 4.86 43.01 -2.71
N TYR A 13 5.48 41.88 -2.40
CA TYR A 13 4.82 40.58 -2.48
C TYR A 13 3.89 40.42 -1.26
N PRO A 14 2.57 40.24 -1.42
CA PRO A 14 1.67 40.09 -0.28
C PRO A 14 1.96 38.76 0.42
N ARG A 15 2.17 38.82 1.75
CA ARG A 15 2.27 37.64 2.60
C ARG A 15 0.92 36.94 2.65
N SER A 16 0.85 35.72 2.11
CA SER A 16 -0.31 34.84 2.27
C SER A 16 -0.61 34.59 3.76
N PRO A 17 -1.89 34.65 4.19
CA PRO A 17 -2.25 34.48 5.59
C PRO A 17 -2.04 33.02 6.02
N LYS A 18 -1.41 32.83 7.19
CA LYS A 18 -1.29 31.53 7.85
C LYS A 18 -2.70 31.01 8.16
N ARG A 19 -3.15 29.95 7.46
CA ARG A 19 -4.38 29.25 7.83
C ARG A 19 -4.17 28.47 9.14
N SER A 20 -5.13 28.66 10.04
CA SER A 20 -5.27 28.04 11.36
C SER A 20 -5.23 26.49 11.29
N PRO A 21 -4.59 25.80 12.26
CA PRO A 21 -4.49 24.33 12.27
C PRO A 21 -5.76 23.59 12.69
N TYR A 22 -6.86 24.28 13.01
CA TYR A 22 -8.11 23.65 13.42
C TYR A 22 -9.29 24.17 12.59
N ALA A 23 -9.49 23.58 11.41
CA ALA A 23 -10.75 23.68 10.67
C ALA A 23 -11.11 22.27 10.18
N VAL A 24 -12.15 21.71 10.81
CA VAL A 24 -12.73 20.40 10.55
C VAL A 24 -13.69 20.50 9.37
N GLY A 25 -13.61 19.57 8.42
CA GLY A 25 -14.65 19.35 7.42
C GLY A 25 -14.19 18.73 6.09
N GLY A 26 -14.58 17.47 5.86
CA GLY A 26 -14.92 16.97 4.53
C GLY A 26 -13.84 16.22 3.73
N SER A 27 -14.17 14.96 3.41
CA SER A 27 -13.61 14.12 2.33
C SER A 27 -12.32 13.35 2.64
N GLY A 28 -12.52 12.04 2.87
CA GLY A 28 -11.50 11.03 3.12
C GLY A 28 -10.54 10.80 1.96
N ALA A 29 -9.48 11.59 1.92
CA ALA A 29 -8.24 11.24 1.24
C ALA A 29 -7.13 11.16 2.28
N CYS A 30 -6.56 9.96 2.44
CA CYS A 30 -5.38 9.70 3.26
C CYS A 30 -4.18 10.50 2.74
N ARG A 31 -3.89 11.66 3.35
CA ARG A 31 -2.79 12.58 2.99
C ARG A 31 -1.38 12.10 3.38
N ALA A 32 -1.14 10.79 3.47
CA ALA A 32 0.12 10.27 4.00
C ALA A 32 0.86 9.26 3.09
N CYS A 33 0.62 9.22 1.78
CA CYS A 33 1.48 8.43 0.89
C CYS A 33 1.67 9.08 -0.50
N PRO A 34 2.90 9.51 -0.88
CA PRO A 34 3.17 10.13 -2.18
C PRO A 34 3.07 9.21 -3.41
N SER A 35 2.66 7.94 -3.26
CA SER A 35 2.82 6.91 -4.29
C SER A 35 1.52 6.45 -4.96
N CYS A 36 0.36 6.96 -4.54
CA CYS A 36 -0.96 6.52 -5.00
C CYS A 36 -1.44 7.23 -6.29
N ILE A 37 -0.70 7.10 -7.39
CA ILE A 37 -1.23 7.35 -8.73
C ILE A 37 -0.78 6.18 -9.64
N THR A 38 -1.78 5.49 -10.19
CA THR A 38 -1.76 4.47 -11.26
C THR A 38 -1.03 3.12 -11.04
N GLY A 39 -1.82 2.04 -11.07
CA GLY A 39 -1.55 0.83 -11.87
C GLY A 39 -0.62 -0.26 -11.33
N PHE A 40 0.24 0.01 -10.34
CA PHE A 40 1.25 -0.96 -9.87
C PHE A 40 1.22 -1.13 -8.34
N ALA A 41 0.03 -1.29 -7.77
CA ALA A 41 -0.23 -1.17 -6.33
C ALA A 41 -0.89 -2.42 -5.73
N VAL A 42 -0.43 -3.62 -6.08
CA VAL A 42 -0.88 -4.88 -5.45
C VAL A 42 -0.12 -5.17 -4.13
N CYS A 43 0.83 -4.31 -3.81
CA CYS A 43 2.11 -4.73 -3.28
C CYS A 43 2.49 -4.04 -1.97
N THR A 44 2.09 -2.78 -1.82
CA THR A 44 1.86 -2.15 -0.51
C THR A 44 0.63 -2.75 0.17
N VAL A 45 -0.30 -3.34 -0.59
CA VAL A 45 -1.62 -3.76 -0.08
C VAL A 45 -1.49 -4.72 1.09
N ARG A 46 -0.76 -5.85 1.00
CA ARG A 46 -0.75 -6.85 2.08
C ARG A 46 -0.12 -6.37 3.38
N ALA A 47 0.99 -5.63 3.32
CA ALA A 47 1.60 -5.04 4.52
C ALA A 47 0.74 -3.92 5.12
N HIS A 48 0.07 -3.13 4.28
CA HIS A 48 -0.85 -2.09 4.74
C HIS A 48 -2.16 -2.71 5.28
N LEU A 49 -2.64 -3.82 4.71
CA LEU A 49 -3.77 -4.58 5.23
C LEU A 49 -3.49 -5.09 6.64
N LEU A 50 -2.30 -5.63 6.92
CA LEU A 50 -1.90 -6.03 8.27
C LEU A 50 -1.87 -4.84 9.23
N ARG A 51 -1.43 -3.67 8.77
CA ARG A 51 -1.43 -2.45 9.57
C ARG A 51 -2.83 -1.90 9.83
N ASP A 52 -3.70 -1.95 8.83
CA ASP A 52 -5.11 -1.56 8.93
C ASP A 52 -5.86 -2.51 9.88
N LEU A 53 -5.62 -3.82 9.79
CA LEU A 53 -6.15 -4.83 10.70
C LEU A 53 -5.70 -4.56 12.14
N ARG A 54 -4.40 -4.30 12.34
CA ARG A 54 -3.86 -3.94 13.65
C ARG A 54 -4.49 -2.66 14.19
N SER A 55 -4.67 -1.64 13.36
CA SER A 55 -5.34 -0.41 13.79
C SER A 55 -6.76 -0.64 14.26
N ILE A 56 -7.47 -1.62 13.70
CA ILE A 56 -8.83 -1.97 14.10
C ILE A 56 -8.81 -2.78 15.39
N SER A 57 -7.96 -3.81 15.48
CA SER A 57 -7.84 -4.63 16.69
C SER A 57 -7.33 -3.87 17.90
N ASP A 58 -6.37 -2.95 17.72
CA ASP A 58 -5.82 -2.13 18.81
C ASP A 58 -6.86 -1.12 19.33
N ALA A 59 -7.85 -0.74 18.50
CA ALA A 59 -8.90 0.20 18.88
C ALA A 59 -10.03 -0.46 19.70
N ASP A 60 -10.29 -1.75 19.46
CA ASP A 60 -11.30 -2.54 20.19
C ASP A 60 -10.93 -4.04 20.14
N PRO A 61 -10.07 -4.52 21.06
CA PRO A 61 -9.56 -5.89 21.03
C PRO A 61 -10.65 -6.95 21.20
N ASP A 62 -11.66 -6.68 22.02
CA ASP A 62 -12.71 -7.63 22.38
C ASP A 62 -13.84 -7.65 21.35
N GLY A 63 -14.19 -6.51 20.76
CA GLY A 63 -15.21 -6.41 19.73
C GLY A 63 -14.69 -6.67 18.30
N GLN A 64 -13.38 -6.55 18.05
CA GLN A 64 -12.79 -6.71 16.70
C GLN A 64 -11.86 -7.92 16.59
N VAL A 65 -12.17 -9.02 17.28
CA VAL A 65 -11.40 -10.28 17.26
C VAL A 65 -11.17 -10.81 15.84
N TRP A 66 -12.13 -10.56 14.93
CA TRP A 66 -11.99 -10.93 13.52
C TRP A 66 -10.74 -10.33 12.85
N ALA A 67 -10.33 -9.12 13.26
CA ALA A 67 -9.19 -8.44 12.67
C ALA A 67 -7.89 -9.14 13.04
N THR A 68 -7.76 -9.55 14.31
CA THR A 68 -6.67 -10.40 14.80
C THR A 68 -6.68 -11.75 14.09
N ALA A 69 -7.84 -12.41 13.99
CA ALA A 69 -7.96 -13.70 13.30
C ALA A 69 -7.56 -13.62 11.82
N MET A 70 -7.94 -12.56 11.13
CA MET A 70 -7.53 -12.30 9.74
C MET A 70 -6.02 -12.06 9.64
N ALA A 71 -5.44 -11.26 10.54
CA ALA A 71 -4.00 -10.98 10.56
C ALA A 71 -3.17 -12.25 10.80
N THR A 72 -3.60 -13.08 11.75
CA THR A 72 -3.01 -14.40 12.03
C THR A 72 -3.10 -15.30 10.80
N THR A 73 -4.27 -15.40 10.17
CA THR A 73 -4.46 -16.21 8.95
C THR A 73 -3.48 -15.83 7.84
N LEU A 74 -3.31 -14.53 7.58
CA LEU A 74 -2.38 -14.05 6.55
C LEU A 74 -0.92 -14.30 6.90
N THR A 75 -0.56 -14.19 8.19
CA THR A 75 0.81 -14.40 8.66
C THR A 75 1.18 -15.88 8.65
N ASP A 76 0.27 -16.76 9.07
CA ASP A 76 0.46 -18.21 9.03
C ASP A 76 0.52 -18.73 7.59
N ALA A 77 -0.35 -18.21 6.71
CA ALA A 77 -0.28 -18.51 5.28
C ALA A 77 1.08 -18.10 4.69
N ASN A 78 1.62 -16.95 5.08
CA ASN A 78 2.93 -16.50 4.63
C ASN A 78 4.04 -17.45 5.12
N ARG A 79 4.01 -17.83 6.41
CA ARG A 79 4.94 -18.80 6.97
C ARG A 79 4.89 -20.14 6.22
N ALA A 80 3.69 -20.67 5.99
CA ALA A 80 3.51 -21.91 5.23
C ALA A 80 4.10 -21.80 3.81
N ALA A 81 3.80 -20.71 3.11
CA ALA A 81 4.34 -20.45 1.78
C ALA A 81 5.87 -20.29 1.79
N HIS A 82 6.45 -19.71 2.84
CA HIS A 82 7.89 -19.60 2.99
C HIS A 82 8.55 -20.96 3.19
N THR A 83 8.02 -21.78 4.11
CA THR A 83 8.52 -23.14 4.36
C THR A 83 8.39 -24.03 3.12
N ALA A 84 7.32 -23.88 2.33
CA ALA A 84 7.18 -24.60 1.07
C ALA A 84 8.26 -24.21 0.04
N ARG A 85 8.57 -22.91 -0.08
CA ARG A 85 9.67 -22.43 -0.94
C ARG A 85 11.03 -22.96 -0.48
N GLU A 86 11.29 -23.01 0.82
CA GLU A 86 12.54 -23.56 1.37
C GLU A 86 12.72 -25.05 1.09
N ARG A 87 11.62 -25.76 0.79
CA ARG A 87 11.60 -27.18 0.40
C ARG A 87 11.53 -27.38 -1.11
N ASP A 88 11.71 -26.32 -1.90
CA ASP A 88 11.59 -26.31 -3.36
C ASP A 88 10.23 -26.86 -3.87
N ALA A 89 9.16 -26.71 -3.08
CA ALA A 89 7.82 -27.07 -3.51
C ALA A 89 7.29 -26.07 -4.54
N ASP A 90 6.50 -26.57 -5.50
CA ASP A 90 5.83 -25.75 -6.52
C ASP A 90 4.54 -25.10 -6.00
N ARG A 91 3.89 -25.73 -5.01
CA ARG A 91 2.63 -25.28 -4.42
C ARG A 91 2.50 -25.69 -2.95
N LEU A 92 1.59 -25.03 -2.23
CA LEU A 92 1.07 -25.54 -0.96
C LEU A 92 0.16 -26.74 -1.20
N ASP A 93 0.12 -27.67 -0.25
CA ASP A 93 -0.81 -28.79 -0.32
C ASP A 93 -2.27 -28.30 -0.22
N GLU A 94 -3.18 -29.07 -0.83
CA GLU A 94 -4.58 -28.68 -0.96
C GLU A 94 -5.29 -28.56 0.39
N ALA A 95 -4.91 -29.37 1.38
CA ALA A 95 -5.52 -29.31 2.70
C ALA A 95 -5.16 -28.01 3.42
N THR A 96 -3.88 -27.61 3.37
CA THR A 96 -3.39 -26.33 3.89
C THR A 96 -4.06 -25.16 3.19
N LEU A 97 -4.16 -25.18 1.85
CA LEU A 97 -4.84 -24.11 1.10
C LEU A 97 -6.31 -23.98 1.49
N LYS A 98 -7.02 -25.10 1.60
CA LYS A 98 -8.41 -25.12 2.03
C LYS A 98 -8.57 -24.58 3.45
N GLN A 99 -7.68 -24.94 4.37
CA GLN A 99 -7.69 -24.43 5.74
C GLN A 99 -7.48 -22.91 5.78
N ILE A 100 -6.47 -22.40 5.07
CA ILE A 100 -6.21 -20.95 4.97
C ILE A 100 -7.45 -20.23 4.43
N ARG A 101 -8.07 -20.77 3.36
CA ARG A 101 -9.26 -20.17 2.77
C ARG A 101 -10.44 -20.16 3.74
N ASN A 102 -10.66 -21.26 4.48
CA ASN A 102 -11.74 -21.35 5.45
C ASN A 102 -11.56 -20.35 6.61
N HIS A 103 -10.35 -20.23 7.17
CA HIS A 103 -10.06 -19.24 8.20
C HIS A 103 -10.25 -17.81 7.69
N TYR A 104 -9.82 -17.53 6.46
CA TYR A 104 -10.00 -16.24 5.81
C TYR A 104 -11.49 -15.88 5.64
N LEU A 105 -12.29 -16.82 5.13
CA LEU A 105 -13.73 -16.62 4.95
C LEU A 105 -14.46 -16.47 6.28
N GLY A 106 -14.09 -17.26 7.28
CA GLY A 106 -14.63 -17.20 8.64
C GLY A 106 -14.35 -15.86 9.32
N ALA A 107 -13.10 -15.40 9.32
CA ALA A 107 -12.72 -14.10 9.88
C ALA A 107 -13.45 -12.96 9.16
N ARG A 108 -13.57 -13.01 7.82
CA ARG A 108 -14.31 -12.01 7.06
C ARG A 108 -15.81 -12.00 7.37
N ALA A 109 -16.42 -13.17 7.53
CA ALA A 109 -17.84 -13.28 7.89
C ALA A 109 -18.07 -12.71 9.29
N ARG A 110 -17.25 -13.12 10.26
CA ARG A 110 -17.30 -12.62 11.63
C ARG A 110 -17.17 -11.10 11.70
N GLY A 111 -16.21 -10.53 10.97
CA GLY A 111 -16.04 -9.07 10.93
C GLY A 111 -17.23 -8.34 10.31
N ARG A 112 -17.94 -8.96 9.36
CA ARG A 112 -19.17 -8.38 8.84
C ARG A 112 -20.23 -8.33 9.92
N ASP A 113 -20.44 -9.44 10.60
CA ASP A 113 -21.49 -9.59 11.61
C ASP A 113 -21.23 -8.66 12.81
N ASP A 114 -19.98 -8.60 13.30
CA ASP A 114 -19.55 -7.72 14.40
C ASP A 114 -19.70 -6.22 14.07
N ASN A 115 -19.83 -5.85 12.79
CA ASN A 115 -19.88 -4.44 12.35
C ASN A 115 -21.11 -4.13 11.49
N GLN A 116 -22.13 -4.98 11.43
CA GLN A 116 -23.24 -4.78 10.49
C GLN A 116 -24.19 -3.67 10.96
N ASP A 117 -24.50 -3.66 12.26
CA ASP A 117 -25.51 -2.78 12.88
C ASP A 117 -24.88 -1.67 13.73
N GLU A 118 -23.57 -1.47 13.60
CA GLU A 118 -22.79 -0.50 14.38
C GLU A 118 -22.61 0.82 13.61
N ASP A 119 -23.04 1.93 14.21
CA ASP A 119 -22.92 3.28 13.63
C ASP A 119 -21.71 4.05 14.16
N THR A 120 -20.56 3.37 14.27
CA THR A 120 -19.31 3.98 14.73
C THR A 120 -18.32 4.20 13.58
N ALA A 121 -17.46 5.20 13.73
CA ALA A 121 -16.37 5.46 12.77
C ALA A 121 -15.38 4.28 12.68
N LEU A 122 -15.28 3.45 13.73
CA LEU A 122 -14.50 2.22 13.72
C LEU A 122 -15.19 1.16 12.84
N ALA A 123 -16.50 0.97 13.01
CA ALA A 123 -17.28 0.05 12.20
C ALA A 123 -17.28 0.43 10.71
N ASP A 124 -17.33 1.72 10.36
CA ASP A 124 -17.17 2.18 8.98
C ASP A 124 -15.82 1.78 8.36
N LYS A 125 -14.73 1.96 9.14
CA LYS A 125 -13.39 1.54 8.71
C LYS A 125 -13.31 0.02 8.55
N ALA A 126 -13.88 -0.72 9.51
CA ALA A 126 -13.94 -2.18 9.47
C ALA A 126 -14.71 -2.67 8.24
N ARG A 127 -15.92 -2.17 8.00
CA ARG A 127 -16.74 -2.49 6.81
C ARG A 127 -16.01 -2.20 5.51
N THR A 128 -15.33 -1.05 5.42
CA THR A 128 -14.51 -0.69 4.26
C THR A 128 -13.38 -1.70 4.02
N LEU A 129 -12.69 -2.10 5.10
CA LEU A 129 -11.61 -3.08 5.02
C LEU A 129 -12.13 -4.47 4.66
N ILE A 130 -13.24 -4.91 5.23
CA ILE A 130 -13.91 -6.19 4.92
C ILE A 130 -14.34 -6.24 3.46
N ALA A 131 -14.91 -5.14 2.94
CA ALA A 131 -15.27 -5.02 1.53
C ALA A 131 -14.05 -5.16 0.62
N ARG A 132 -12.91 -4.58 1.01
CA ARG A 132 -11.63 -4.74 0.31
C ARG A 132 -11.15 -6.19 0.33
N PHE A 133 -11.18 -6.88 1.47
CA PHE A 133 -10.85 -8.30 1.57
C PHE A 133 -11.75 -9.15 0.65
N ARG A 134 -13.06 -8.88 0.63
CA ARG A 134 -13.97 -9.56 -0.32
C ARG A 134 -13.61 -9.31 -1.78
N ARG A 135 -13.36 -8.05 -2.15
CA ARG A 135 -13.13 -7.66 -3.55
C ARG A 135 -11.83 -8.21 -4.11
N PHE A 136 -10.79 -8.29 -3.27
CA PHE A 136 -9.44 -8.64 -3.70
C PHE A 136 -8.94 -9.98 -3.15
N GLU A 137 -9.83 -10.89 -2.73
CA GLU A 137 -9.50 -12.19 -2.12
C GLU A 137 -8.42 -12.96 -2.90
N ASN A 138 -8.65 -13.20 -4.20
CA ASN A 138 -7.71 -13.94 -5.05
C ASN A 138 -6.34 -13.26 -5.14
N MET A 139 -6.31 -11.93 -5.15
CA MET A 139 -5.07 -11.15 -5.22
C MET A 139 -4.32 -11.17 -3.88
N ILE A 140 -5.05 -11.11 -2.77
CA ILE A 140 -4.50 -11.16 -1.42
C ILE A 140 -3.91 -12.55 -1.15
N LEU A 141 -4.60 -13.63 -1.53
CA LEU A 141 -4.16 -15.01 -1.30
C LEU A 141 -3.27 -15.56 -2.43
N ARG A 142 -2.90 -14.75 -3.43
CA ARG A 142 -2.10 -15.21 -4.59
C ARG A 142 -0.77 -15.83 -4.18
N PHE A 143 -0.09 -15.26 -3.18
CA PHE A 143 1.21 -15.76 -2.71
C PHE A 143 1.18 -17.17 -2.09
N ALA A 144 -0.02 -17.63 -1.69
CA ALA A 144 -0.25 -18.96 -1.13
C ALA A 144 -0.62 -19.97 -2.24
N THR A 145 -1.36 -19.53 -3.25
CA THR A 145 -1.77 -20.36 -4.40
C THR A 145 -0.72 -20.46 -5.50
N ASP A 146 0.18 -19.49 -5.58
CA ASP A 146 1.28 -19.42 -6.53
C ASP A 146 2.54 -18.96 -5.79
N LEU A 147 3.44 -19.93 -5.53
CA LEU A 147 4.63 -19.69 -4.73
C LEU A 147 5.67 -18.79 -5.43
N SER A 148 5.57 -18.60 -6.76
CA SER A 148 6.42 -17.64 -7.47
C SER A 148 6.14 -16.19 -7.06
N VAL A 149 4.94 -15.92 -6.53
CA VAL A 149 4.53 -14.59 -6.08
C VAL A 149 4.94 -14.40 -4.61
N PRO A 150 5.88 -13.49 -4.31
CA PRO A 150 6.27 -13.22 -2.93
C PRO A 150 5.17 -12.50 -2.13
N PHE A 151 5.18 -12.66 -0.80
CA PHE A 151 4.22 -11.97 0.07
C PHE A 151 4.38 -10.45 0.04
N THR A 152 5.62 -9.95 -0.03
CA THR A 152 5.92 -8.52 -0.20
C THR A 152 6.44 -8.25 -1.60
N ASN A 153 6.33 -7.01 -2.07
CA ASN A 153 6.80 -6.60 -3.38
C ASN A 153 8.08 -5.77 -3.33
N ASN A 154 8.95 -6.06 -2.38
CA ASN A 154 10.13 -5.23 -2.18
C ASN A 154 11.00 -5.20 -3.45
N ALA A 155 11.02 -6.29 -4.23
CA ALA A 155 11.75 -6.37 -5.50
C ALA A 155 11.17 -5.42 -6.57
N ALA A 156 9.88 -5.49 -6.88
CA ALA A 156 9.34 -4.62 -7.93
C ALA A 156 9.20 -3.16 -7.47
N GLU A 157 9.00 -2.90 -6.17
CA GLU A 157 9.10 -1.54 -5.64
C GLU A 157 10.51 -0.96 -5.80
N ARG A 158 11.55 -1.76 -5.51
CA ARG A 158 12.94 -1.35 -5.76
C ARG A 158 13.19 -1.07 -7.24
N ALA A 159 12.72 -1.94 -8.13
CA ALA A 159 12.88 -1.76 -9.57
C ALA A 159 12.15 -0.50 -10.10
N CYS A 160 10.96 -0.17 -9.58
CA CYS A 160 10.20 1.01 -10.01
C CYS A 160 10.63 2.32 -9.33
N ARG A 161 11.32 2.27 -8.18
CA ARG A 161 11.67 3.46 -7.39
C ARG A 161 12.56 4.46 -8.15
N PRO A 162 13.61 4.06 -8.89
CA PRO A 162 14.43 4.98 -9.69
C PRO A 162 13.60 5.77 -10.70
N VAL A 163 12.64 5.11 -11.35
CA VAL A 163 11.74 5.75 -12.34
C VAL A 163 10.91 6.86 -11.68
N LYS A 164 10.33 6.58 -10.50
CA LYS A 164 9.54 7.59 -9.76
C LYS A 164 10.40 8.75 -9.24
N ILE A 165 11.61 8.47 -8.78
CA ILE A 165 12.55 9.52 -8.35
C ILE A 165 12.92 10.42 -9.53
N GLN A 166 13.28 9.83 -10.67
CA GLN A 166 13.63 10.56 -11.88
C GLN A 166 12.46 11.43 -12.39
N GLN A 167 11.25 10.88 -12.39
CA GLN A 167 10.04 11.63 -12.76
C GLN A 167 9.82 12.85 -11.84
N ARG A 168 10.00 12.69 -10.53
CA ARG A 168 9.85 13.79 -9.56
C ARG A 168 10.90 14.88 -9.78
N THR A 169 12.16 14.50 -10.00
CA THR A 169 13.26 15.44 -10.27
C THR A 169 13.09 16.14 -11.62
N SER A 170 12.46 15.47 -12.60
CA SER A 170 12.21 16.00 -13.95
C SER A 170 10.99 16.94 -14.05
N GLY A 171 10.40 17.36 -12.92
CA GLY A 171 9.23 18.24 -12.90
C GLY A 171 7.88 17.51 -13.03
N GLY A 172 7.84 16.20 -12.77
CA GLY A 172 6.61 15.41 -12.69
C GLY A 172 6.22 14.68 -13.97
N CYS A 173 6.89 14.93 -15.10
CA CYS A 173 6.62 14.26 -16.38
C CYS A 173 7.91 13.93 -17.14
N TRP A 174 7.84 12.86 -17.94
CA TRP A 174 8.88 12.54 -18.91
C TRP A 174 8.69 13.39 -20.17
N ARG A 175 9.77 13.98 -20.67
CA ARG A 175 9.71 14.84 -21.86
C ARG A 175 9.40 14.04 -23.13
N THR A 176 9.82 12.78 -23.19
CA THR A 176 9.56 11.86 -24.31
C THR A 176 9.39 10.43 -23.81
N LEU A 177 8.65 9.61 -24.56
CA LEU A 177 8.55 8.17 -24.31
C LEU A 177 9.89 7.47 -24.51
N GLN A 178 10.69 7.91 -25.50
CA GLN A 178 12.02 7.36 -25.74
C GLN A 178 12.95 7.52 -24.53
N GLY A 179 12.96 8.70 -23.90
CA GLY A 179 13.79 8.94 -22.72
C GLY A 179 13.37 8.11 -21.50
N LEU A 180 12.08 7.77 -21.38
CA LEU A 180 11.60 6.81 -20.39
C LEU A 180 12.11 5.39 -20.69
N THR A 181 12.03 4.97 -21.96
CA THR A 181 12.50 3.65 -22.41
C THR A 181 13.99 3.48 -22.18
N ASP A 182 14.81 4.46 -22.60
CA ASP A 182 16.27 4.42 -22.44
C ASP A 182 16.65 4.33 -20.96
N PHE A 183 15.97 5.11 -20.10
CA PHE A 183 16.17 5.04 -18.65
C PHE A 183 15.80 3.66 -18.09
N ALA A 184 14.68 3.08 -18.52
CA ALA A 184 14.25 1.76 -18.07
C ALA A 184 15.23 0.66 -18.49
N ILE A 185 15.79 0.73 -19.70
CA ILE A 185 16.82 -0.20 -20.17
C ILE A 185 18.06 -0.15 -19.26
N VAL A 186 18.59 1.04 -18.98
CA VAL A 186 19.76 1.20 -18.10
C VAL A 186 19.47 0.66 -16.70
N GLN A 187 18.31 0.96 -16.12
CA GLN A 187 17.92 0.44 -14.81
C GLN A 187 17.77 -1.09 -14.81
N SER A 188 17.24 -1.67 -15.89
CA SER A 188 17.14 -3.13 -16.05
C SER A 188 18.52 -3.78 -16.02
N TYR A 189 19.50 -3.22 -16.75
CA TYR A 189 20.87 -3.73 -16.74
C TYR A 189 21.48 -3.68 -15.34
N LEU A 190 21.32 -2.56 -14.62
CA LEU A 190 21.84 -2.40 -13.27
C LEU A 190 21.21 -3.39 -12.27
N ASP A 191 19.91 -3.68 -12.37
CA ASP A 191 19.24 -4.67 -11.50
C ASP A 191 19.67 -6.11 -11.80
N THR A 192 20.06 -6.40 -13.04
CA THR A 192 20.57 -7.74 -13.42
C THR A 192 22.02 -7.97 -13.02
N THR A 193 22.88 -6.93 -13.01
CA THR A 193 24.30 -7.07 -12.63
C THR A 193 24.54 -6.98 -11.12
N THR A 194 23.54 -6.57 -10.35
CA THR A 194 23.61 -6.50 -8.88
C THR A 194 23.20 -7.83 -8.21
N LYS A 195 22.68 -8.80 -8.97
CA LYS A 195 22.37 -10.18 -8.51
C LYS A 195 23.61 -11.07 -8.61
#